data_AF-A0A4Q9V610-F1
#
_entry.id   AF-A0A4Q9V610-F1
#
_cell.length_a   1.000
_cell.length_b   1.000
_cell.length_c   1.000
_cell.angle_alpha   90.00
_cell.angle_beta   90.00
_cell.angle_gamma   90.00
#
_symmetry.space_group_name_H-M   'P 1'
#
loop_
_entity.id
_entity.type
_entity.pdbx_description
1 polymer ?
#
loop_
_entity_poly.entity_id
_entity_poly.type
_entity_poly.pdbx_seq_one_letter_code
_entity_poly.pdbx_strand_id
1 'polypeptide(L)'
;MSCIILCLTFNISHAQLTSGTLKSNQLSLNKTIPVLFAMNLKTDKIDFIVKKETDLKAQLYKLEKTYPNYDYLSGEFTGDYKLTSGMVKPYSGGTLRLLLDGDLTSKIFLPGDQYLPGDQYIINHDAQYLINTTIVSKKENELTFRVN
;
A
#
# COMPACT_ATOMS: atom_id res chain seq x y z
N MET A 1 30.91 40.79 -49.84
CA MET A 1 31.02 40.40 -48.43
C MET A 1 29.74 39.68 -48.05
N SER A 2 29.86 38.38 -47.81
CA SER A 2 28.78 37.47 -47.45
C SER A 2 28.34 37.69 -46.01
N CYS A 3 27.03 37.61 -45.75
CA CYS A 3 26.51 37.14 -44.47
C CYS A 3 25.15 36.49 -44.71
N ILE A 4 25.14 35.16 -44.61
CA ILE A 4 23.96 34.30 -44.62
C ILE A 4 23.42 34.31 -43.19
N ILE A 5 22.19 34.77 -42.99
CA ILE A 5 21.46 34.59 -41.73
C ILE A 5 20.42 33.49 -41.97
N LEU A 6 20.67 32.35 -41.34
CA LEU A 6 19.82 31.17 -41.32
C LEU A 6 18.69 31.40 -40.31
N CYS A 7 17.50 31.78 -40.78
CA CYS A 7 16.30 31.83 -39.94
C CYS A 7 15.75 30.41 -39.72
N LEU A 8 15.91 29.88 -38.51
CA LEU A 8 15.20 28.70 -38.03
C LEU A 8 13.73 29.06 -37.77
N THR A 9 12.82 28.59 -38.64
CA THR A 9 11.37 28.69 -38.43
C THR A 9 10.90 27.50 -37.59
N PHE A 10 10.47 27.77 -36.35
CA PHE A 10 9.68 26.82 -35.57
C PHE A 10 8.23 26.87 -36.05
N ASN A 11 7.78 25.82 -36.74
CA ASN A 11 6.35 25.58 -36.97
C ASN A 11 5.69 25.15 -35.66
N ILE A 12 5.03 26.07 -34.97
CA ILE A 12 4.09 25.73 -33.90
C ILE A 12 2.72 25.59 -34.56
N SER A 13 2.37 24.35 -34.93
CA SER A 13 1.02 24.01 -35.34
C SER A 13 0.07 24.29 -34.18
N HIS A 14 -0.78 25.30 -34.33
CA HIS A 14 -1.86 25.62 -33.42
C HIS A 14 -2.93 24.52 -33.51
N ALA A 15 -2.87 23.54 -32.61
CA ALA A 15 -4.00 22.65 -32.37
C ALA A 15 -5.05 23.43 -31.56
N GLN A 16 -6.10 23.88 -32.24
CA GLN A 16 -7.30 24.43 -31.61
C GLN A 16 -7.97 23.31 -30.79
N LEU A 17 -7.96 23.45 -29.46
CA LEU A 17 -8.76 22.62 -28.57
C LEU A 17 -10.20 23.11 -28.60
N THR A 18 -11.02 22.51 -29.46
CA THR A 18 -12.48 22.52 -29.30
C THR A 18 -12.82 21.88 -27.95
N SER A 19 -13.57 22.59 -27.11
CA SER A 19 -14.07 22.15 -25.82
C SER A 19 -15.09 21.01 -25.98
N GLY A 20 -14.58 19.81 -26.25
CA GLY A 20 -15.32 18.57 -26.09
C GLY A 20 -15.14 18.10 -24.66
N THR A 21 -16.23 17.84 -23.96
CA THR A 21 -16.27 17.25 -22.63
C THR A 21 -15.62 15.86 -22.70
N LEU A 22 -14.30 15.79 -22.49
CA LEU A 22 -13.61 14.53 -22.32
C LEU A 22 -14.11 13.96 -20.99
N LYS A 23 -15.00 12.96 -21.08
CA LYS A 23 -15.16 11.98 -20.01
C LYS A 23 -13.77 11.40 -19.81
N SER A 24 -13.10 11.88 -18.76
CA SER A 24 -11.87 11.32 -18.25
C SER A 24 -12.15 9.86 -17.95
N ASN A 25 -11.78 8.98 -18.88
CA ASN A 25 -11.49 7.61 -18.53
C ASN A 25 -10.28 7.70 -17.61
N GLN A 26 -10.55 7.78 -16.29
CA GLN A 26 -9.54 7.57 -15.28
C GLN A 26 -8.92 6.22 -15.57
N LEU A 27 -7.76 6.23 -16.22
CA LEU A 27 -6.76 5.20 -15.97
C LEU A 27 -6.44 5.32 -14.48
N SER A 28 -7.18 4.59 -13.64
CA SER A 28 -6.76 4.34 -12.27
C SER A 28 -5.50 3.49 -12.38
N LEU A 29 -4.34 4.14 -12.43
CA LEU A 29 -3.09 3.47 -12.12
C LEU A 29 -3.24 3.00 -10.67
N ASN A 30 -3.58 1.73 -10.51
CA ASN A 30 -3.62 1.05 -9.22
C ASN A 30 -2.34 1.40 -8.44
N LYS A 31 -2.47 2.29 -7.46
CA LYS A 31 -1.32 2.86 -6.77
C LYS A 31 -0.82 1.84 -5.77
N THR A 32 0.41 1.36 -5.97
CA THR A 32 1.10 0.55 -4.98
C THR A 32 1.80 1.45 -3.98
N ILE A 33 1.59 1.21 -2.69
CA ILE A 33 2.28 1.88 -1.60
C ILE A 33 2.94 0.87 -0.67
N PRO A 34 4.15 1.17 -0.14
CA PRO A 34 4.74 0.36 0.90
C PRO A 34 3.99 0.60 2.22
N VAL A 35 3.78 -0.47 2.98
CA VAL A 35 3.05 -0.45 4.25
C VAL A 35 3.78 -1.27 5.31
N LEU A 36 3.42 -1.03 6.57
CA LEU A 36 3.75 -1.90 7.69
C LEU A 36 2.46 -2.49 8.26
N PHE A 37 2.46 -3.78 8.49
CA PHE A 37 1.39 -4.52 9.16
C PHE A 37 1.72 -4.59 10.64
N ALA A 38 0.85 -4.03 11.48
CA ALA A 38 1.01 -4.06 12.93
C ALA A 38 0.42 -5.37 13.47
N MET A 39 1.30 -6.30 13.84
CA MET A 39 0.96 -7.58 14.43
C MET A 39 0.93 -7.48 15.94
N ASN A 40 -0.21 -7.76 16.54
CA ASN A 40 -0.37 -7.79 17.98
C ASN A 40 0.25 -9.07 18.55
N LEU A 41 1.31 -8.92 19.37
CA LEU A 41 2.08 -10.02 19.95
C LEU A 41 1.30 -10.85 20.98
N LYS A 42 0.12 -10.41 21.41
CA LYS A 42 -0.73 -11.15 22.36
C LYS A 42 -1.75 -12.03 21.67
N THR A 43 -2.19 -11.64 20.48
CA THR A 43 -3.27 -12.31 19.75
C THR A 43 -2.79 -12.97 18.46
N ASP A 44 -1.56 -12.69 18.05
CA ASP A 44 -0.95 -13.11 16.79
C ASP A 44 -1.78 -12.71 15.56
N LYS A 45 -2.45 -11.56 15.65
CA LYS A 45 -3.26 -10.98 14.58
C LYS A 45 -2.71 -9.65 14.12
N ILE A 46 -2.93 -9.35 12.85
CA ILE A 46 -2.72 -8.04 12.27
C ILE A 46 -3.95 -7.20 12.59
N ASP A 47 -3.76 -6.16 13.40
CA ASP A 47 -4.88 -5.32 13.83
C ASP A 47 -5.04 -4.10 12.91
N PHE A 48 -3.94 -3.57 12.37
CA PHE A 48 -3.99 -2.41 11.47
C PHE A 48 -2.79 -2.34 10.53
N ILE A 49 -2.90 -1.47 9.53
CA ILE A 49 -1.89 -1.24 8.51
C ILE A 49 -1.53 0.25 8.55
N VAL A 50 -0.25 0.57 8.52
CA VAL A 50 0.25 1.95 8.41
C VAL A 50 1.03 2.13 7.14
N LYS A 51 1.01 3.34 6.59
CA LYS A 51 1.84 3.66 5.42
C LYS A 51 3.30 3.65 5.86
N LYS A 52 4.17 2.95 5.13
CA LYS A 52 5.61 2.96 5.43
C LYS A 52 6.21 4.30 5.02
N GLU A 53 6.91 4.94 5.96
CA GLU A 53 7.58 6.22 5.75
C GLU A 53 9.03 6.02 5.28
N THR A 54 9.61 7.05 4.68
CA THR A 54 11.01 7.06 4.25
C THR A 54 11.95 6.95 5.46
N ASP A 55 11.67 7.67 6.54
CA ASP A 55 12.40 7.56 7.81
C ASP A 55 11.81 6.44 8.67
N LEU A 56 12.10 5.21 8.28
CA LEU A 56 11.56 4.02 8.93
C LEU A 56 11.98 3.93 10.41
N LYS A 57 13.20 4.34 10.76
CA LYS A 57 13.69 4.26 12.14
C LYS A 57 12.90 5.20 13.05
N ALA A 58 12.68 6.44 12.64
CA ALA A 58 11.88 7.38 13.42
C ALA A 58 10.41 6.95 13.49
N GLN A 59 9.87 6.37 12.41
CA GLN A 59 8.52 5.82 12.39
C GLN A 59 8.37 4.67 13.40
N LEU A 60 9.26 3.68 13.34
CA LEU A 60 9.23 2.53 14.25
C LEU A 60 9.38 2.97 15.71
N TYR A 61 10.30 3.89 16.02
CA TYR A 61 10.45 4.43 17.38
C TYR A 61 9.13 5.03 17.93
N LYS A 62 8.37 5.77 17.11
CA LYS A 62 7.07 6.32 17.51
C LYS A 62 6.02 5.22 17.69
N LEU A 63 6.00 4.26 16.77
CA LEU A 63 5.04 3.15 16.77
C LEU A 63 5.26 2.22 17.97
N GLU A 64 6.50 1.82 18.26
CA GLU A 64 6.87 0.99 19.42
C GLU A 64 6.53 1.68 20.75
N LYS A 65 6.71 3.00 20.84
CA LYS A 65 6.32 3.78 22.03
C LYS A 65 4.80 3.85 22.20
N THR A 66 4.06 3.94 21.10
CA THR A 66 2.59 4.07 21.11
C THR A 66 1.91 2.71 21.32
N TYR A 67 2.46 1.66 20.72
CA TYR A 67 1.93 0.32 20.66
C TYR A 67 3.03 -0.70 21.05
N PRO A 68 3.38 -0.80 22.34
CA PRO A 68 4.54 -1.59 22.79
C PRO A 68 4.37 -3.11 22.71
N ASN A 69 3.15 -3.60 22.44
CA ASN A 69 2.86 -5.03 22.30
C ASN A 69 2.70 -5.44 20.83
N TYR A 70 3.25 -4.66 19.91
CA TYR A 70 3.14 -4.91 18.48
C TYR A 70 4.51 -5.15 17.86
N ASP A 71 4.50 -6.00 16.84
CA ASP A 71 5.59 -6.15 15.90
C ASP A 71 5.15 -5.62 14.52
N TYR A 72 6.11 -5.29 13.67
CA TYR A 72 5.85 -4.62 12.41
C TYR A 72 6.45 -5.38 11.23
N LEU A 73 5.57 -5.96 10.43
CA LEU A 73 5.95 -6.70 9.23
C LEU A 73 5.85 -5.79 8.00
N SER A 74 6.81 -5.87 7.09
CA SER A 74 6.77 -5.08 5.86
C SER A 74 5.81 -5.67 4.83
N GLY A 75 5.29 -4.81 3.97
CA GLY A 75 4.68 -5.26 2.73
C GLY A 75 4.15 -4.11 1.90
N GLU A 76 3.15 -4.41 1.08
CA GLU A 76 2.64 -3.52 0.05
C GLU A 76 1.12 -3.55 0.00
N PHE A 77 0.53 -2.41 -0.33
CA PHE A 77 -0.89 -2.32 -0.68
C PHE A 77 -1.02 -1.76 -2.09
N THR A 78 -1.86 -2.38 -2.92
CA THR A 78 -2.21 -1.91 -4.27
C THR A 78 -3.71 -1.67 -4.36
N GLY A 79 -4.11 -0.44 -4.68
CA GLY A 79 -5.51 -0.06 -4.88
C GLY A 79 -5.83 1.31 -4.32
N ASP A 80 -7.11 1.62 -4.22
CA ASP A 80 -7.58 2.87 -3.60
C ASP A 80 -7.64 2.74 -2.07
N TYR A 81 -7.29 3.80 -1.37
CA TYR A 81 -7.24 3.83 0.09
C TYR A 81 -7.52 5.23 0.65
N LYS A 82 -7.88 5.26 1.93
CA LYS A 82 -7.91 6.47 2.76
C LYS A 82 -6.78 6.41 3.78
N LEU A 83 -6.10 7.54 4.00
CA LEU A 83 -5.21 7.70 5.14
C LEU A 83 -5.97 8.35 6.29
N THR A 84 -5.80 7.83 7.49
CA THR A 84 -6.33 8.44 8.71
C THR A 84 -5.30 8.26 9.82
N SER A 85 -4.72 9.37 10.27
CA SER A 85 -3.65 9.38 11.28
C SER A 85 -2.46 8.44 10.97
N GLY A 86 -2.07 8.33 9.70
CA GLY A 86 -0.99 7.45 9.23
C GLY A 86 -1.40 5.99 8.97
N MET A 87 -2.57 5.57 9.47
CA MET A 87 -3.15 4.27 9.13
C MET A 87 -3.71 4.28 7.71
N VAL A 88 -3.53 3.16 7.03
CA VAL A 88 -4.09 2.88 5.70
C VAL A 88 -5.39 2.14 5.90
N LYS A 89 -6.48 2.71 5.40
CA LYS A 89 -7.78 2.05 5.27
C LYS A 89 -8.02 1.75 3.79
N PRO A 90 -7.76 0.50 3.34
CA PRO A 90 -8.04 0.07 1.98
C PRO A 90 -9.52 0.15 1.62
N TYR A 91 -9.82 0.39 0.36
CA TYR A 91 -11.14 0.12 -0.20
C TYR A 91 -11.20 -1.28 -0.83
N SER A 92 -12.42 -1.77 -1.02
CA SER A 92 -12.70 -3.07 -1.65
C SER A 92 -12.03 -3.20 -3.02
N GLY A 93 -11.59 -4.41 -3.35
CA GLY A 93 -10.90 -4.74 -4.60
C GLY A 93 -9.39 -4.52 -4.58
N GLY A 94 -8.85 -3.85 -3.55
CA GLY A 94 -7.42 -3.72 -3.33
C GLY A 94 -6.74 -5.02 -2.91
N THR A 95 -5.42 -5.06 -3.05
CA THR A 95 -4.58 -6.22 -2.72
C THR A 95 -3.56 -5.82 -1.66
N LEU A 96 -3.48 -6.60 -0.58
CA LEU A 96 -2.45 -6.49 0.45
C LEU A 96 -1.46 -7.63 0.27
N ARG A 97 -0.18 -7.32 0.27
CA ARG A 97 0.92 -8.28 0.15
C ARG A 97 1.82 -8.13 1.36
N LEU A 98 1.75 -9.08 2.27
CA LEU A 98 2.59 -9.17 3.45
C LEU A 98 3.87 -9.94 3.12
N LEU A 99 5.02 -9.39 3.50
CA LEU A 99 6.33 -10.02 3.35
C LEU A 99 6.76 -10.56 4.72
N LEU A 100 6.94 -11.87 4.79
CA LEU A 100 7.18 -12.62 6.04
C LEU A 100 8.68 -12.77 6.35
N ASP A 101 9.53 -12.49 5.37
CA ASP A 101 11.00 -12.60 5.43
C ASP A 101 11.67 -11.22 5.51
N GLY A 102 11.00 -10.27 6.18
CA GLY A 102 11.51 -8.92 6.38
C GLY A 102 12.33 -8.82 7.66
N ASP A 103 13.61 -8.52 7.52
CA ASP A 103 14.66 -8.28 8.54
C ASP A 103 14.37 -7.12 9.54
N LEU A 104 13.10 -6.80 9.81
CA LEU A 104 12.71 -5.74 10.73
C LEU A 104 12.71 -6.21 12.19
N THR A 105 12.43 -7.48 12.44
CA THR A 105 12.52 -8.14 13.75
C THR A 105 12.58 -9.65 13.51
N SER A 106 13.63 -10.30 14.01
CA SER A 106 14.01 -11.69 13.73
C SER A 106 13.12 -12.76 14.39
N LYS A 107 11.81 -12.52 14.51
CA LYS A 107 10.85 -13.52 14.98
C LYS A 107 9.92 -13.88 13.83
N ILE A 108 10.33 -14.90 13.07
CA ILE A 108 9.45 -15.58 12.12
C ILE A 108 8.38 -16.29 12.94
N PHE A 109 7.28 -15.59 13.20
CA PHE A 109 6.00 -16.18 13.52
C PHE A 109 5.04 -15.71 12.42
N LEU A 110 4.58 -16.67 11.62
CA LEU A 110 3.48 -16.42 10.71
C LEU A 110 2.25 -16.18 11.59
N PRO A 111 1.51 -15.06 11.46
CA PRO A 111 0.14 -15.07 11.98
C PRO A 111 -0.52 -16.33 11.38
N GLY A 112 -1.15 -17.15 12.22
CA GLY A 112 -1.85 -18.40 11.85
C GLY A 112 -1.14 -19.33 10.85
N ASP A 113 -0.49 -20.38 11.33
CA ASP A 113 -0.03 -21.52 10.51
C ASP A 113 -1.12 -22.13 9.60
N GLN A 114 -2.38 -21.78 9.84
CA GLN A 114 -3.59 -22.26 9.16
C GLN A 114 -4.07 -21.42 7.97
N TYR A 115 -3.42 -20.33 7.57
CA TYR A 115 -3.93 -19.53 6.43
C TYR A 115 -3.88 -20.29 5.11
N LEU A 116 -5.05 -20.64 4.59
CA LEU A 116 -5.25 -21.24 3.28
C LEU A 116 -5.87 -20.22 2.32
N PRO A 117 -5.56 -20.29 1.02
CA PRO A 117 -6.29 -19.54 0.01
C PRO A 117 -7.80 -19.81 0.10
N GLY A 118 -8.59 -18.75 0.08
CA GLY A 118 -10.04 -18.78 0.28
C GLY A 118 -10.49 -18.46 1.71
N ASP A 119 -9.59 -18.52 2.70
CA ASP A 119 -9.93 -18.17 4.07
C ASP A 119 -10.21 -16.68 4.21
N GLN A 120 -11.20 -16.35 5.03
CA GLN A 120 -11.46 -14.98 5.43
C GLN A 120 -10.49 -14.56 6.53
N TYR A 121 -9.96 -13.36 6.39
CA TYR A 121 -9.11 -12.74 7.40
C TYR A 121 -9.58 -11.31 7.69
N ILE A 122 -9.77 -11.01 8.97
CA ILE A 122 -10.28 -9.73 9.43
C ILE A 122 -9.13 -8.99 10.11
N ILE A 123 -8.75 -7.85 9.54
CA ILE A 123 -7.84 -6.88 10.17
C ILE A 123 -8.71 -5.92 10.97
N ASN A 124 -8.46 -5.82 12.28
CA ASN A 124 -9.27 -5.02 13.20
C ASN A 124 -8.48 -4.54 14.43
N HIS A 125 -8.35 -3.22 14.57
CA HIS A 125 -7.82 -2.57 15.78
C HIS A 125 -8.95 -1.98 16.64
N ASP A 126 -9.99 -1.47 15.99
CA ASP A 126 -11.20 -0.92 16.60
C ASP A 126 -12.35 -0.92 15.58
N ALA A 127 -13.55 -0.57 16.04
CA ALA A 127 -14.75 -0.55 15.19
C ALA A 127 -14.63 0.32 13.91
N GLN A 128 -13.68 1.26 13.85
CA GLN A 128 -13.48 2.15 12.70
C GLN A 128 -12.54 1.54 11.63
N TYR A 129 -11.68 0.59 12.02
CA TYR A 129 -10.68 -0.05 11.16
C TYR A 129 -10.93 -1.54 10.98
N LEU A 130 -12.15 -1.88 10.57
CA LEU A 130 -12.49 -3.23 10.12
C LEU A 130 -12.18 -3.36 8.61
N ILE A 131 -11.28 -4.28 8.27
CA ILE A 131 -10.98 -4.62 6.87
C ILE A 131 -11.25 -6.12 6.72
N ASN A 132 -12.27 -6.45 5.94
CA ASN A 132 -12.56 -7.82 5.57
C ASN A 132 -11.71 -8.19 4.36
N THR A 133 -10.99 -9.30 4.46
CA THR A 133 -10.12 -9.76 3.39
C THR A 133 -10.28 -11.26 3.16
N THR A 134 -9.94 -11.70 1.96
CA THR A 134 -9.82 -13.11 1.60
C THR A 134 -8.36 -13.39 1.29
N ILE A 135 -7.80 -14.45 1.85
CA ILE A 135 -6.45 -14.89 1.50
C ILE A 135 -6.47 -15.43 0.07
N VAL A 136 -5.62 -14.88 -0.79
CA VAL A 136 -5.55 -15.27 -2.20
C VAL A 136 -4.42 -16.25 -2.44
N SER A 137 -3.31 -16.10 -1.71
CA SER A 137 -2.11 -16.91 -1.91
C SER A 137 -1.26 -16.91 -0.65
N LYS A 138 -0.72 -18.07 -0.31
CA LYS A 138 0.36 -18.25 0.67
C LYS A 138 1.56 -18.87 -0.05
N LYS A 139 2.67 -18.16 -0.05
CA LYS A 139 3.99 -18.64 -0.48
C LYS A 139 4.92 -18.63 0.73
N GLU A 140 6.09 -19.24 0.59
CA GLU A 140 7.09 -19.39 1.66
C GLU A 140 7.28 -18.09 2.49
N ASN A 141 7.47 -16.96 1.81
CA ASN A 141 7.80 -15.67 2.46
C ASN A 141 6.76 -14.57 2.18
N GLU A 142 5.58 -14.93 1.68
CA GLU A 142 4.59 -13.95 1.21
C GLU A 142 3.17 -14.44 1.46
N LEU A 143 2.35 -13.57 2.04
CA LEU A 143 0.92 -13.78 2.19
C LEU A 143 0.16 -12.66 1.47
N THR A 144 -0.74 -13.04 0.56
CA THR A 144 -1.53 -12.09 -0.22
C THR A 144 -2.99 -12.15 0.20
N PHE A 145 -3.58 -10.98 0.46
CA PHE A 145 -4.98 -10.80 0.78
C PHE A 145 -5.65 -9.93 -0.27
N ARG A 146 -6.91 -10.22 -0.59
CA ARG A 146 -7.79 -9.35 -1.35
C ARG A 146 -8.80 -8.71 -0.41
N VAL A 147 -8.94 -7.39 -0.50
CA VAL A 147 -9.92 -6.65 0.29
C VAL A 147 -11.31 -6.86 -0.31
N ASN A 148 -12.26 -7.28 0.52
CA ASN A 148 -13.65 -7.55 0.15
C ASN A 148 -14.51 -6.28 0.21
#